data_AF-A0A383EYC7-F1
#
_entry.id   AF-A0A383EYC7-F1
#
_cell.length_a   1.000
_cell.length_b   1.000
_cell.length_c   1.000
_cell.angle_alpha   90.00
_cell.angle_beta   90.00
_cell.angle_gamma   90.00
#
_symmetry.space_group_name_H-M   'P 1'
#
loop_
_entity.id
_entity.type
_entity.pdbx_description
1 polymer ?
#
loop_
_entity_poly.entity_id
_entity_poly.type
_entity_poly.pdbx_seq_one_letter_code
_entity_poly.pdbx_strand_id
1 'polypeptide(L)'
;MGYVYNNLATLVCGVFAAVLTLLWPMFVDYAEVLDVVFWLAVPITWFLTLICFVSQISQDWAHGSHKPSKKSRKKSSKKLVYTADGRTVS
;
A
#
# COMPACT_ATOMS: atom_id res chain seq x y z
N MET A 1 13.73 -7.69 -1.00
CA MET A 1 12.31 -7.32 -0.88
C MET A 1 12.18 -5.91 -1.46
N GLY A 2 11.78 -5.77 -2.75
CA GLY A 2 11.74 -4.52 -3.53
C GLY A 2 10.92 -3.32 -2.98
N TYR A 3 11.63 -2.23 -2.70
CA TYR A 3 11.32 -0.79 -2.50
C TYR A 3 9.96 -0.30 -1.94
N VAL A 4 8.83 -0.96 -2.20
CA VAL A 4 7.50 -0.63 -1.67
C VAL A 4 6.88 -1.91 -1.14
N TYR A 5 7.38 -2.34 0.01
CA TYR A 5 6.84 -3.48 0.74
C TYR A 5 5.56 -3.06 1.44
N ASN A 6 4.46 -3.74 1.10
CA ASN A 6 3.20 -3.81 1.85
C ASN A 6 2.38 -2.53 2.06
N ASN A 7 2.92 -1.34 1.74
CA ASN A 7 2.26 -0.07 2.02
C ASN A 7 1.54 0.58 0.85
N LEU A 8 1.15 -0.21 -0.16
CA LEU A 8 0.53 0.33 -1.37
C LEU A 8 -0.76 1.10 -1.06
N ALA A 9 -1.58 0.64 -0.11
CA ALA A 9 -2.81 1.33 0.27
C ALA A 9 -2.53 2.67 1.00
N THR A 10 -1.49 2.74 1.83
CA THR A 10 -1.08 4.02 2.48
C THR A 10 -0.47 4.96 1.46
N LEU A 11 0.33 4.45 0.53
CA LEU A 11 0.91 5.25 -0.54
C LEU A 11 -0.19 5.83 -1.43
N VAL A 12 -1.13 5.00 -1.90
CA VAL A 12 -2.25 5.45 -2.74
C VAL A 12 -3.13 6.46 -2.01
N CYS A 13 -3.52 6.18 -0.75
CA CYS A 13 -4.29 7.15 0.03
C CYS A 13 -3.49 8.44 0.28
N GLY A 14 -2.18 8.34 0.52
CA GLY A 14 -1.31 9.48 0.80
C GLY A 14 -1.13 10.39 -0.41
N VAL A 15 -0.91 9.80 -1.58
CA VAL A 15 -0.88 10.53 -2.86
C VAL A 15 -2.23 11.19 -3.12
N PHE A 16 -3.34 10.48 -2.89
CA PHE A 16 -4.68 11.05 -3.06
C PHE A 16 -4.93 12.25 -2.12
N ALA A 17 -4.58 12.13 -0.83
CA ALA A 17 -4.69 13.23 0.13
C ALA A 17 -3.81 14.43 -0.24
N ALA A 18 -2.58 14.18 -0.71
CA ALA A 18 -1.68 15.23 -1.20
C ALA A 18 -2.25 15.95 -2.43
N VAL A 19 -2.82 15.21 -3.39
CA VAL A 19 -3.48 15.80 -4.57
C VAL A 19 -4.66 16.67 -4.15
N LEU A 20 -5.55 16.20 -3.26
CA LEU A 20 -6.66 17.00 -2.76
C LEU A 20 -6.19 18.28 -2.04
N THR A 21 -5.12 18.18 -1.25
CA THR A 21 -4.55 19.33 -0.52
C THR A 21 -3.93 20.36 -1.48
N LEU A 22 -3.23 19.92 -2.54
CA LEU A 22 -2.67 20.82 -3.56
C LEU A 22 -3.72 21.42 -4.48
N LEU A 23 -4.80 20.68 -4.72
CA LEU A 23 -5.89 21.09 -5.58
C LEU A 23 -6.82 22.10 -4.90
N TRP A 24 -6.83 22.11 -3.57
CA TRP A 24 -7.61 23.03 -2.75
C TRP A 24 -7.37 24.51 -3.11
N PRO A 25 -6.16 25.09 -3.04
CA PRO A 25 -5.94 26.51 -3.35
C PRO A 25 -6.34 26.91 -4.78
N MET A 26 -6.45 25.97 -5.72
CA MET A 26 -6.92 26.24 -7.09
C MET A 26 -8.45 26.38 -7.16
N PHE A 27 -9.19 25.72 -6.27
CA PHE A 27 -10.65 25.72 -6.25
C PHE A 27 -11.29 26.64 -5.19
N VAL A 28 -10.51 27.14 -4.20
CA VAL A 28 -11.00 28.11 -3.20
C VAL A 28 -11.66 29.31 -3.85
N ASP A 29 -11.05 29.87 -4.90
CA ASP A 29 -11.56 31.09 -5.56
C ASP A 29 -12.62 30.81 -6.64
N TYR A 30 -12.90 29.54 -6.97
CA TYR A 30 -13.85 29.19 -8.04
C TYR A 30 -15.30 29.08 -7.53
N ALA A 31 -15.50 28.46 -6.36
CA ALA A 31 -16.81 28.33 -5.75
C ALA A 31 -16.72 28.05 -4.24
N GLU A 32 -17.43 28.83 -3.43
CA GLU A 32 -17.47 28.70 -1.96
C GLU A 32 -17.99 27.31 -1.50
N VAL A 33 -18.87 26.70 -2.29
CA VAL A 33 -19.33 25.31 -2.06
C VAL A 33 -18.19 24.29 -2.12
N LEU A 34 -17.21 24.49 -3.02
CA LEU A 34 -16.06 23.59 -3.12
C LEU A 34 -15.14 23.75 -1.91
N ASP A 35 -15.00 24.96 -1.36
CA ASP A 35 -14.17 25.20 -0.18
C ASP A 35 -14.64 24.39 1.04
N VAL A 36 -15.96 24.35 1.28
CA VAL A 36 -16.55 23.51 2.33
C VAL A 36 -16.27 22.02 2.10
N VAL A 37 -16.32 21.56 0.84
CA VAL A 37 -16.00 20.17 0.48
C VAL A 37 -14.53 19.85 0.78
N PHE A 38 -13.59 20.75 0.44
CA PHE A 38 -12.17 20.56 0.75
C PHE A 38 -11.89 20.58 2.25
N TRP A 39 -12.55 21.47 2.99
CA TRP A 39 -12.48 21.55 4.46
C TRP A 39 -12.84 20.23 5.16
N LEU A 40 -13.79 19.48 4.60
CA LEU A 40 -14.19 18.17 5.12
C LEU A 40 -13.36 17.03 4.53
N ALA A 41 -13.11 17.05 3.22
CA ALA A 41 -12.46 15.95 2.52
C ALA A 41 -10.96 15.83 2.86
N VAL A 42 -10.24 16.95 3.00
CA VAL A 42 -8.81 16.96 3.30
C VAL A 42 -8.52 16.29 4.65
N PRO A 43 -9.11 16.69 5.79
CA PRO A 43 -8.82 16.04 7.07
C PRO A 43 -9.29 14.58 7.12
N ILE A 44 -10.41 14.23 6.49
CA ILE A 44 -10.91 12.84 6.45
C ILE A 44 -9.94 11.94 5.68
N THR A 45 -9.44 12.40 4.54
CA THR A 45 -8.49 11.60 3.73
C THR A 45 -7.15 11.46 4.42
N TRP A 46 -6.66 12.49 5.11
CA TRP A 46 -5.48 12.40 5.99
C TRP A 46 -5.68 11.50 7.22
N PHE A 47 -6.91 11.40 7.73
CA PHE A 47 -7.22 10.46 8.78
C PHE A 47 -7.19 9.00 8.27
N LEU A 48 -7.77 8.75 7.09
CA LEU A 48 -7.76 7.44 6.45
C LEU A 48 -6.35 6.97 6.06
N THR A 49 -5.45 7.89 5.66
CA THR A 49 -4.04 7.55 5.40
C THR A 49 -3.35 7.07 6.67
N LEU A 50 -3.59 7.75 7.80
CA LEU A 50 -3.02 7.38 9.09
C LEU A 50 -3.54 6.00 9.53
N ILE A 51 -4.85 5.74 9.40
CA ILE A 51 -5.41 4.41 9.68
C ILE A 51 -4.81 3.34 8.76
N CYS A 52 -4.70 3.59 7.45
CA CYS A 52 -4.08 2.66 6.51
C CYS A 52 -2.63 2.36 6.93
N PHE A 53 -1.89 3.36 7.40
CA PHE A 53 -0.52 3.19 7.86
C PHE A 53 -0.43 2.30 9.09
N VAL A 54 -1.24 2.57 10.12
CA VAL A 54 -1.30 1.76 11.35
C VAL A 54 -1.74 0.33 11.05
N SER A 55 -2.70 0.15 10.13
CA SER A 55 -3.19 -1.18 9.74
C SER A 55 -2.10 -2.04 9.08
N GLN A 56 -1.24 -1.44 8.26
CA GLN A 56 -0.14 -2.14 7.60
C GLN A 56 0.96 -2.51 8.59
N ILE A 57 1.29 -1.57 9.49
CA ILE A 57 2.19 -1.85 10.62
C ILE A 57 1.67 -3.07 11.39
N SER A 58 0.38 -3.09 11.79
CA SER A 58 -0.20 -4.20 12.54
C SER A 58 -0.06 -5.57 11.83
N GLN A 59 -0.25 -5.62 10.51
CA GLN A 59 -0.03 -6.84 9.73
C GLN A 59 1.45 -7.25 9.77
N ASP A 60 2.37 -6.31 9.59
CA ASP A 60 3.81 -6.59 9.65
C ASP A 60 4.25 -7.15 11.02
N TRP A 61 3.67 -6.66 12.13
CA TRP A 61 3.93 -7.20 13.48
C TRP A 61 3.28 -8.57 13.71
N ALA A 62 2.03 -8.77 13.29
CA ALA A 62 1.31 -10.04 13.45
C ALA A 62 1.95 -11.17 12.65
N HIS A 63 2.62 -10.86 11.53
CA HIS A 63 3.30 -11.83 10.68
C HIS A 63 4.72 -12.17 11.16
N GLY A 64 5.27 -11.41 12.11
CA GLY A 64 6.58 -11.62 12.72
C GLY A 64 6.61 -12.62 13.90
N SER A 65 5.47 -12.91 14.53
CA SER A 65 5.38 -13.75 15.73
C SER A 65 5.07 -15.24 15.49
N HIS A 66 4.88 -15.66 14.24
CA HIS A 66 4.86 -17.08 13.91
C HIS A 66 6.25 -17.53 13.49
N LYS A 67 6.87 -18.42 14.28
CA LYS A 67 7.91 -19.34 13.78
C LYS A 67 7.52 -19.75 12.36
N PRO A 68 8.37 -19.53 11.34
CA PRO A 68 8.13 -20.18 10.06
C PRO A 68 8.42 -21.65 10.29
N SER A 69 7.37 -22.47 10.47
CA SER A 69 7.51 -23.86 10.08
C SER A 69 7.77 -23.83 8.57
N LYS A 70 9.04 -24.02 8.24
CA LYS A 70 9.60 -24.33 6.92
C LYS A 70 8.65 -24.07 5.73
N LYS A 71 8.72 -22.87 5.15
CA LYS A 71 8.68 -22.70 3.69
C LYS A 71 9.22 -21.32 3.34
N SER A 72 10.54 -21.26 3.27
CA SER A 72 11.26 -20.31 2.45
C SER A 72 10.70 -20.40 1.03
N ARG A 73 9.73 -19.55 0.71
CA ARG A 73 9.34 -19.27 -0.66
C ARG A 73 10.46 -18.40 -1.24
N LYS A 74 11.62 -19.01 -1.48
CA LYS A 74 12.60 -18.53 -2.44
C LYS A 74 11.83 -18.36 -3.75
N LYS A 75 11.42 -17.12 -4.06
CA LYS A 75 11.28 -16.69 -5.46
C LYS A 75 12.71 -16.68 -6.04
N SER A 76 13.23 -17.87 -6.30
CA SER A 76 14.33 -18.06 -7.22
C SER A 76 13.67 -18.15 -8.59
N SER A 77 13.99 -17.21 -9.46
CA SER A 77 13.69 -17.22 -10.89
C SER A 77 14.38 -18.39 -11.59
N LYS A 78 14.09 -19.64 -11.19
CA LYS A 78 14.46 -20.83 -11.93
C LYS A 78 13.22 -21.33 -12.65
N LYS A 79 13.19 -21.08 -13.96
CA LYS A 79 12.23 -21.63 -14.92
C LYS A 79 12.26 -23.15 -14.78
N LEU A 80 11.27 -23.72 -14.08
CA LEU A 80 11.15 -25.16 -13.92
C LEU A 80 10.66 -25.74 -15.26
N VAL A 81 11.58 -26.28 -16.06
CA VAL A 81 11.24 -27.06 -17.24
C VAL A 81 10.96 -28.47 -16.76
N TYR A 82 9.70 -28.90 -16.85
CA TYR A 82 9.32 -30.29 -16.60
C TYR A 82 9.67 -31.14 -17.82
N THR A 83 10.59 -32.09 -17.65
CA THR A 83 10.74 -33.21 -18.59
C THR A 83 9.72 -34.29 -18.22
N ALA A 84 9.16 -34.96 -19.24
CA ALA A 84 8.04 -35.92 -19.11
C ALA A 84 8.30 -37.10 -18.15
N ASP A 85 9.56 -37.33 -17.74
CA ASP A 85 9.96 -38.41 -16.81
C ASP A 85 9.99 -37.99 -15.33
N GLY A 86 9.45 -36.82 -14.98
CA GLY A 86 9.14 -36.46 -13.59
C GLY A 86 10.33 -36.20 -12.64
N ARG A 87 11.58 -36.17 -13.13
CA ARG A 87 12.74 -35.74 -12.31
C ARG A 87 13.10 -34.28 -12.55
N THR A 88 13.18 -33.51 -11.46
CA THR A 88 13.77 -32.17 -11.46
C THR A 88 15.29 -32.27 -11.32
N VAL A 89 16.03 -31.94 -12.38
CA VAL A 89 17.49 -31.73 -12.28
C VAL A 89 17.78 -30.26 -11.98
N SER A 90 18.66 -30.02 -11.01
CA SER A 90 18.96 -28.72 -10.40
C SER A 90 20.13 -27.99 -11.02
#